data_AF-A0A0K6G6G7-F1
#
_entry.id   AF-A0A0K6G6G7-F1
#
_cell.length_a   1.000
_cell.length_b   1.000
_cell.length_c   1.000
_cell.angle_alpha   90.00
_cell.angle_beta   90.00
_cell.angle_gamma   90.00
#
_symmetry.space_group_name_H-M   'P 1'
#
loop_
_entity.id
_entity.type
_entity.pdbx_description
1 polymer ?
#
loop_
_entity_poly.entity_id
_entity_poly.type
_entity_poly.pdbx_seq_one_letter_code
_entity_poly.pdbx_strand_id
1 'polypeptide(L)'
;MKFSSALVLAFGLGVASANPIVEKRATTGGGSASPVPVTTLAALKSAVSGNSAKVVIISGTISGNEVVKVGSNTSVLGKSGATLAGVGLRVNDVSNVIIRNLKINKVLADAGDHIGVQAANRVWIDSVELWSDQTHDKDYYDGLLDLTHGVYAASVTNSYLHDHWKASLVGHSDSNESEDKAIQVTYAFNKWQNLNSRTPSFRFGHGHIFNNYFNNVFESVKKPLYSTDNGYANESGNDFGGASNAALTSKHYV
;
A
#
# COMPACT_ATOMS: atom_id res chain seq x y z
N MET A 1 -32.38 -16.66 -18.23
CA MET A 1 -32.03 -15.31 -17.74
C MET A 1 -30.51 -15.25 -17.60
N LYS A 2 -29.83 -14.47 -18.44
CA LYS A 2 -28.37 -14.28 -18.41
C LYS A 2 -28.07 -13.12 -17.46
N PHE A 3 -27.39 -13.39 -16.35
CA PHE A 3 -26.83 -12.33 -15.51
C PHE A 3 -25.46 -11.96 -16.06
N SER A 4 -25.36 -10.77 -16.65
CA SER A 4 -24.10 -10.08 -16.90
C SER A 4 -24.22 -8.71 -16.24
N SER A 5 -23.51 -8.52 -15.13
CA SER A 5 -23.32 -7.20 -14.54
C SER A 5 -21.86 -7.11 -14.14
N ALA A 6 -21.08 -6.47 -15.01
CA ALA A 6 -19.77 -5.95 -14.66
C ALA A 6 -20.00 -4.75 -13.73
N LEU A 7 -19.78 -4.95 -12.44
CA LEU A 7 -19.78 -3.88 -11.45
C LEU A 7 -18.42 -3.19 -11.50
N VAL A 8 -18.31 -2.14 -12.30
CA VAL A 8 -17.22 -1.17 -12.17
C VAL A 8 -17.57 -0.26 -11.00
N LEU A 9 -17.02 -0.56 -9.83
CA LEU A 9 -17.17 0.30 -8.66
C LEU A 9 -16.07 1.37 -8.71
N ALA A 10 -16.36 2.47 -9.41
CA ALA A 10 -15.59 3.69 -9.30
C ALA A 10 -15.95 4.37 -7.97
N PHE A 11 -15.09 4.24 -6.95
CA PHE A 11 -15.16 5.13 -5.81
C PHE A 11 -14.42 6.42 -6.16
N GLY A 12 -15.23 7.43 -6.46
CA GLY A 12 -14.86 8.81 -6.71
C GLY A 12 -16.16 9.51 -7.04
N LEU A 13 -16.52 10.55 -6.28
CA LEU A 13 -17.75 11.32 -6.40
C LEU A 13 -18.28 11.45 -7.83
N GLY A 14 -19.54 11.06 -8.02
CA GLY A 14 -20.38 11.47 -9.16
C GLY A 14 -20.26 10.60 -10.42
N VAL A 15 -21.36 9.94 -10.75
CA VAL A 15 -21.65 9.51 -12.13
C VAL A 15 -21.75 10.74 -13.04
N ALA A 16 -20.65 11.07 -13.71
CA ALA A 16 -20.62 11.87 -14.93
C ALA A 16 -19.53 11.27 -15.80
N SER A 17 -19.75 11.19 -17.12
CA SER A 17 -18.76 10.72 -18.10
C SER A 17 -17.38 11.29 -17.77
N ALA A 18 -16.46 10.44 -17.30
CA ALA A 18 -15.15 10.91 -16.88
C ALA A 18 -14.44 11.48 -18.10
N ASN A 19 -14.08 12.76 -18.01
CA ASN A 19 -13.29 13.46 -19.01
C ASN A 19 -12.02 12.63 -19.28
N PRO A 20 -11.59 12.38 -20.53
CA PRO A 20 -10.43 11.51 -20.83
C PRO A 20 -9.13 11.88 -20.08
N ILE A 21 -9.01 13.13 -19.62
CA ILE A 21 -7.91 13.60 -18.76
C ILE A 21 -7.98 12.98 -17.34
N VAL A 22 -9.19 12.77 -16.80
CA VAL A 22 -9.44 12.13 -15.50
C VAL A 22 -9.18 10.63 -15.58
N GLU A 23 -9.60 9.95 -16.66
CA GLU A 23 -9.26 8.54 -16.90
C GLU A 23 -7.75 8.32 -17.04
N LYS A 24 -7.03 9.25 -17.68
CA LYS A 24 -5.57 9.16 -17.83
C LYS A 24 -4.81 9.26 -16.51
N ARG A 25 -5.44 9.80 -15.45
CA ARG A 25 -4.88 9.90 -14.09
C ARG A 25 -5.39 8.82 -13.12
N ALA A 26 -6.50 8.14 -13.44
CA ALA A 26 -7.08 7.12 -12.56
C ALA A 26 -6.21 5.85 -12.52
N THR A 27 -6.10 5.21 -11.35
CA THR A 27 -5.52 3.87 -11.25
C THR A 27 -6.60 2.85 -11.63
N THR A 28 -6.45 2.20 -12.78
CA THR A 28 -7.43 1.24 -13.34
C THR A 28 -6.97 -0.21 -13.25
N GLY A 29 -5.69 -0.45 -12.95
CA GLY A 29 -5.11 -1.79 -12.83
C GLY A 29 -5.25 -2.59 -14.13
N GLY A 30 -5.78 -3.80 -14.02
CA GLY A 30 -6.10 -4.69 -15.14
C GLY A 30 -7.34 -4.30 -15.95
N GLY A 31 -8.08 -3.27 -15.52
CA GLY A 31 -9.28 -2.79 -16.21
C GLY A 31 -10.32 -3.89 -16.41
N SER A 32 -10.70 -4.13 -17.66
CA SER A 32 -11.71 -5.12 -18.07
C SER A 32 -11.12 -6.48 -18.49
N ALA A 33 -9.83 -6.74 -18.24
CA ALA A 33 -9.22 -8.02 -18.56
C ALA A 33 -9.96 -9.18 -17.87
N SER A 34 -10.03 -10.33 -18.55
CA SER A 34 -10.69 -11.52 -17.99
C SER A 34 -9.97 -11.99 -16.72
N PRO A 35 -10.69 -12.19 -15.59
CA PRO A 35 -10.07 -12.59 -14.34
C PRO A 35 -9.42 -13.98 -14.42
N VAL A 36 -8.18 -14.09 -13.94
CA VAL A 36 -7.42 -15.34 -13.85
C VAL A 36 -7.32 -15.77 -12.38
N PRO A 37 -8.00 -16.85 -11.96
CA PRO A 37 -7.88 -17.35 -10.60
C PRO A 37 -6.52 -18.02 -10.38
N VAL A 38 -5.90 -17.79 -9.22
CA VAL A 38 -4.65 -18.42 -8.81
C VAL A 38 -4.77 -18.97 -7.38
N THR A 39 -4.21 -20.15 -7.17
CA THR A 39 -4.21 -20.87 -5.88
C THR A 39 -2.83 -21.38 -5.49
N THR A 40 -1.81 -21.14 -6.32
CA THR A 40 -0.43 -21.55 -6.07
C THR A 40 0.52 -20.39 -6.31
N LEU A 41 1.68 -20.43 -5.64
CA LEU A 41 2.71 -19.41 -5.78
C LEU A 41 3.25 -19.31 -7.22
N ALA A 42 3.47 -20.45 -7.88
CA ALA A 42 3.89 -20.49 -9.27
C ALA A 42 2.86 -19.87 -10.22
N ALA A 43 1.56 -20.15 -10.02
CA ALA A 43 0.49 -19.55 -10.80
C ALA A 43 0.39 -18.04 -10.57
N LEU A 44 0.50 -17.58 -9.32
CA LEU A 44 0.52 -16.17 -8.97
C LEU A 44 1.67 -15.45 -9.70
N LYS A 45 2.91 -15.95 -9.58
CA LYS A 45 4.10 -15.38 -10.22
C LYS A 45 3.94 -15.24 -11.73
N SER A 46 3.44 -16.29 -12.38
CA SER A 46 3.18 -16.26 -13.81
C SER A 46 2.11 -15.22 -14.16
N ALA A 47 1.00 -15.21 -13.43
CA ALA A 47 -0.18 -14.40 -13.74
C ALA A 47 0.02 -12.89 -13.53
N VAL A 48 0.93 -12.46 -12.66
CA VAL A 48 1.17 -11.03 -12.39
C VAL A 48 2.35 -10.44 -13.18
N SER A 49 3.07 -11.25 -13.95
CA SER A 49 4.25 -10.83 -14.70
C SER A 49 3.93 -10.02 -15.97
N GLY A 50 4.90 -9.24 -16.46
CA GLY A 50 4.78 -8.46 -17.70
C GLY A 50 3.86 -7.24 -17.59
N ASN A 51 3.62 -6.53 -18.70
CA ASN A 51 2.97 -5.21 -18.69
C ASN A 51 1.57 -5.16 -19.31
N SER A 52 1.07 -6.26 -19.89
CA SER A 52 -0.29 -6.33 -20.43
C SER A 52 -1.34 -6.18 -19.33
N ALA A 53 -2.55 -5.73 -19.66
CA ALA A 53 -3.64 -5.63 -18.70
C ALA A 53 -4.03 -7.01 -18.14
N LYS A 54 -4.03 -7.17 -16.81
CA LYS A 54 -4.25 -8.45 -16.12
C LYS A 54 -5.10 -8.27 -14.86
N VAL A 55 -6.12 -9.10 -14.70
CA VAL A 55 -6.88 -9.23 -13.44
C VAL A 55 -6.58 -10.60 -12.86
N VAL A 56 -5.93 -10.64 -11.71
CA VAL A 56 -5.52 -11.87 -11.01
C VAL A 56 -6.33 -12.01 -9.74
N ILE A 57 -7.00 -13.15 -9.56
CA ILE A 57 -7.86 -13.43 -8.41
C ILE A 57 -7.21 -14.49 -7.51
N ILE A 58 -6.71 -14.09 -6.34
CA ILE A 58 -6.17 -15.03 -5.36
C ILE A 58 -7.32 -15.69 -4.61
N SER A 59 -7.25 -17.01 -4.46
CA SER A 59 -8.23 -17.80 -3.71
C SER A 59 -7.52 -18.71 -2.71
N GLY A 60 -8.01 -18.72 -1.47
CA GLY A 60 -7.42 -19.52 -0.40
C GLY A 60 -6.09 -18.95 0.09
N THR A 61 -5.27 -19.82 0.68
CA THR A 61 -3.94 -19.44 1.18
C THR A 61 -2.86 -19.87 0.19
N ILE A 62 -1.99 -18.95 -0.18
CA ILE A 62 -0.73 -19.23 -0.90
C ILE A 62 0.40 -18.98 0.09
N SER A 63 1.22 -20.01 0.34
CA SER A 63 2.36 -19.94 1.25
C SER A 63 3.69 -19.97 0.50
N GLY A 64 4.72 -19.38 1.09
CA GLY A 64 6.07 -19.34 0.54
C GLY A 64 7.04 -18.57 1.43
N ASN A 65 8.23 -18.31 0.90
CA ASN A 65 9.22 -17.40 1.49
C ASN A 65 9.91 -16.61 0.38
N GLU A 66 9.13 -15.78 -0.32
CA GLU A 66 9.65 -14.96 -1.43
C GLU A 66 8.76 -13.75 -1.69
N VAL A 67 9.29 -12.80 -2.45
CA VAL A 67 8.55 -11.63 -2.91
C VAL A 67 8.21 -11.77 -4.40
N VAL A 68 6.93 -11.67 -4.73
CA VAL A 68 6.44 -11.75 -6.10
C VAL A 68 6.42 -10.36 -6.74
N LYS A 69 7.11 -10.20 -7.87
CA LYS A 69 7.13 -8.97 -8.65
C LYS A 69 5.85 -8.82 -9.48
N VAL A 70 5.11 -7.74 -9.26
CA VAL A 70 3.87 -7.40 -9.97
C VAL A 70 4.19 -6.42 -11.09
N GLY A 71 3.82 -6.77 -12.32
CA GLY A 71 4.04 -5.93 -13.50
C GLY A 71 2.95 -4.87 -13.70
N SER A 72 3.16 -3.97 -14.68
CA SER A 72 2.21 -2.87 -14.96
C SER A 72 0.82 -3.36 -15.37
N ASN A 73 -0.19 -2.49 -15.20
CA ASN A 73 -1.58 -2.72 -15.60
C ASN A 73 -2.17 -3.99 -14.97
N THR A 74 -1.95 -4.17 -13.66
CA THR A 74 -2.32 -5.38 -12.96
C THR A 74 -3.26 -5.09 -11.80
N SER A 75 -4.36 -5.83 -11.70
CA SER A 75 -5.19 -5.90 -10.50
C SER A 75 -4.96 -7.24 -9.82
N VAL A 76 -4.35 -7.23 -8.63
CA VAL A 76 -4.24 -8.39 -7.74
C VAL A 76 -5.34 -8.29 -6.70
N LEU A 77 -6.35 -9.15 -6.81
CA LEU A 77 -7.56 -9.11 -5.98
C LEU A 77 -7.70 -10.42 -5.22
N GLY A 78 -7.91 -10.35 -3.91
CA GLY A 78 -8.26 -11.54 -3.13
C GLY A 78 -9.75 -11.83 -3.15
N LYS A 79 -10.11 -13.12 -3.11
CA LYS A 79 -11.43 -13.55 -2.63
C LYS A 79 -11.52 -13.38 -1.11
N SER A 80 -12.72 -13.52 -0.55
CA SER A 80 -12.91 -13.55 0.91
C SER A 80 -11.94 -14.56 1.56
N GLY A 81 -11.14 -14.09 2.52
CA GLY A 81 -10.13 -14.90 3.23
C GLY A 81 -8.85 -15.20 2.45
N ALA A 82 -8.66 -14.65 1.23
CA ALA A 82 -7.44 -14.85 0.46
C ALA A 82 -6.21 -14.36 1.25
N THR A 83 -5.20 -15.22 1.36
CA THR A 83 -4.04 -14.99 2.21
C THR A 83 -2.74 -15.32 1.48
N LEU A 84 -1.75 -14.45 1.59
CA LEU A 84 -0.35 -14.71 1.30
C LEU A 84 0.40 -14.87 2.62
N ALA A 85 0.88 -16.09 2.91
CA ALA A 85 1.61 -16.39 4.14
C ALA A 85 3.10 -16.57 3.82
N GLY A 86 3.93 -15.65 4.30
CA GLY A 86 5.36 -15.57 3.97
C GLY A 86 5.68 -15.12 2.54
N VAL A 87 4.66 -14.65 1.80
CA VAL A 87 4.84 -14.18 0.41
C VAL A 87 4.53 -12.69 0.32
N GLY A 88 5.53 -11.88 -0.05
CA GLY A 88 5.36 -10.46 -0.27
C GLY A 88 5.05 -10.10 -1.72
N LEU A 89 4.66 -8.85 -1.96
CA LEU A 89 4.42 -8.29 -3.30
C LEU A 89 5.33 -7.09 -3.55
N ARG A 90 6.01 -7.04 -4.70
CA ARG A 90 6.84 -5.90 -5.11
C ARG A 90 6.32 -5.26 -6.40
N VAL A 91 5.96 -3.99 -6.30
CA VAL A 91 5.59 -3.12 -7.42
C VAL A 91 6.79 -2.21 -7.68
N ASN A 92 7.65 -2.58 -8.64
CA ASN A 92 8.92 -1.91 -8.87
C ASN A 92 9.06 -1.44 -10.32
N ASP A 93 9.29 -0.14 -10.52
CA ASP A 93 9.48 0.49 -11.85
C ASP A 93 8.33 0.16 -12.82
N VAL A 94 7.10 0.31 -12.33
CA VAL A 94 5.87 0.00 -13.06
C VAL A 94 4.77 1.01 -12.75
N SER A 95 3.70 0.96 -13.54
CA SER A 95 2.56 1.85 -13.37
C SER A 95 1.23 1.10 -13.39
N ASN A 96 0.21 1.72 -12.79
CA ASN A 96 -1.18 1.30 -12.89
C ASN A 96 -1.42 -0.08 -12.26
N VAL A 97 -1.24 -0.17 -10.93
CA VAL A 97 -1.40 -1.41 -10.16
C VAL A 97 -2.45 -1.24 -9.07
N ILE A 98 -3.33 -2.24 -8.93
CA ILE A 98 -4.32 -2.34 -7.86
C ILE A 98 -4.03 -3.59 -7.03
N ILE A 99 -3.97 -3.49 -5.71
CA ILE A 99 -3.86 -4.62 -4.78
C ILE A 99 -5.01 -4.50 -3.77
N ARG A 100 -5.95 -5.44 -3.76
CA ARG A 100 -7.14 -5.33 -2.90
C ARG A 100 -7.63 -6.63 -2.28
N ASN A 101 -8.30 -6.49 -1.13
CA ASN A 101 -9.01 -7.57 -0.42
C ASN A 101 -8.10 -8.78 -0.13
N LEU A 102 -6.89 -8.51 0.34
CA LEU A 102 -5.84 -9.52 0.52
C LEU A 102 -5.23 -9.42 1.91
N LYS A 103 -5.05 -10.59 2.53
CA LYS A 103 -4.27 -10.73 3.75
C LYS A 103 -2.84 -11.08 3.40
N ILE A 104 -1.85 -10.40 3.96
CA ILE A 104 -0.43 -10.77 3.83
C ILE A 104 0.15 -10.85 5.23
N ASN A 105 0.86 -11.94 5.55
CA ASN A 105 1.47 -12.05 6.86
C ASN A 105 2.82 -12.76 6.86
N LYS A 106 3.63 -12.46 7.89
CA LYS A 106 4.87 -13.16 8.23
C LYS A 106 5.88 -13.26 7.07
N VAL A 107 6.01 -12.21 6.25
CA VAL A 107 7.06 -12.11 5.24
C VAL A 107 8.39 -11.82 5.93
N LEU A 108 9.32 -12.77 5.85
CA LEU A 108 10.64 -12.67 6.46
C LEU A 108 11.45 -11.54 5.83
N ALA A 109 12.27 -10.87 6.65
CA ALA A 109 13.10 -9.75 6.20
C ALA A 109 14.06 -10.14 5.05
N ASP A 110 14.50 -11.41 5.00
CA ASP A 110 15.37 -11.92 3.93
C ASP A 110 14.63 -12.05 2.58
N ALA A 111 13.31 -12.25 2.60
CA ALA A 111 12.46 -12.20 1.41
C ALA A 111 12.15 -10.75 1.01
N GLY A 112 11.79 -9.92 2.00
CA GLY A 112 11.51 -8.49 1.83
C GLY A 112 10.27 -8.03 2.61
N ASP A 113 9.53 -7.09 2.02
CA ASP A 113 8.34 -6.48 2.64
C ASP A 113 7.07 -7.24 2.29
N HIS A 114 6.01 -7.08 3.10
CA HIS A 114 4.69 -7.59 2.71
C HIS A 114 4.21 -6.93 1.42
N ILE A 115 4.31 -5.60 1.34
CA ILE A 115 4.13 -4.84 0.10
C ILE A 115 5.24 -3.79 -0.02
N GLY A 116 6.09 -3.92 -1.05
CA GLY A 116 7.06 -2.89 -1.42
C GLY A 116 6.64 -2.20 -2.72
N VAL A 117 6.59 -0.87 -2.71
CA VAL A 117 6.33 -0.03 -3.88
C VAL A 117 7.55 0.86 -4.11
N GLN A 118 8.16 0.75 -5.30
CA GLN A 118 9.47 1.34 -5.61
C GLN A 118 9.47 1.92 -7.02
N ALA A 119 9.87 3.18 -7.21
CA ALA A 119 9.95 3.80 -8.55
C ALA A 119 8.64 3.68 -9.37
N ALA A 120 7.49 3.58 -8.68
CA ALA A 120 6.22 3.25 -9.29
C ALA A 120 5.23 4.41 -9.19
N ASN A 121 4.26 4.44 -10.10
CA ASN A 121 3.21 5.45 -10.09
C ASN A 121 1.82 4.87 -10.36
N ARG A 122 0.77 5.55 -9.88
CA ARG A 122 -0.63 5.08 -10.00
C ARG A 122 -0.79 3.70 -9.37
N VAL A 123 -0.60 3.64 -8.06
CA VAL A 123 -0.73 2.40 -7.27
C VAL A 123 -1.85 2.58 -6.25
N TRP A 124 -2.80 1.64 -6.21
CA TRP A 124 -3.89 1.66 -5.25
C TRP A 124 -3.90 0.37 -4.44
N ILE A 125 -3.60 0.51 -3.15
CA ILE A 125 -3.64 -0.57 -2.17
C ILE A 125 -4.88 -0.31 -1.31
N ASP A 126 -5.83 -1.25 -1.28
CA ASP A 126 -7.07 -1.04 -0.55
C ASP A 126 -7.67 -2.30 0.06
N SER A 127 -8.23 -2.17 1.25
CA SER A 127 -8.84 -3.30 1.97
C SER A 127 -7.86 -4.46 2.15
N VAL A 128 -6.60 -4.17 2.44
CA VAL A 128 -5.60 -5.19 2.79
C VAL A 128 -5.45 -5.32 4.30
N GLU A 129 -5.04 -6.50 4.75
CA GLU A 129 -4.68 -6.76 6.15
C GLU A 129 -3.23 -7.24 6.19
N LEU A 130 -2.35 -6.51 6.88
CA LEU A 130 -0.91 -6.75 6.92
C LEU A 130 -0.43 -6.88 8.36
N TRP A 131 0.20 -8.02 8.70
CA TRP A 131 0.71 -8.26 10.05
C TRP A 131 1.82 -9.29 10.12
N SER A 132 2.52 -9.36 11.25
CA SER A 132 3.43 -10.47 11.54
C SER A 132 3.24 -10.94 12.98
N ASP A 133 4.23 -10.67 13.83
CA ASP A 133 4.17 -10.74 15.28
C ASP A 133 5.33 -9.87 15.82
N GLN A 134 5.33 -9.65 17.14
CA GLN A 134 6.41 -8.93 17.84
C GLN A 134 7.19 -9.86 18.80
N THR A 135 7.14 -11.18 18.57
CA THR A 135 7.83 -12.16 19.43
C THR A 135 9.30 -12.35 19.10
N HIS A 136 9.79 -11.59 18.11
CA HIS A 136 11.16 -11.59 17.61
C HIS A 136 11.70 -10.16 17.62
N ASP A 137 13.01 -9.99 17.36
CA ASP A 137 13.58 -8.65 17.22
C ASP A 137 13.01 -7.91 16.00
N LYS A 138 13.24 -6.59 15.97
CA LYS A 138 12.70 -5.67 14.96
C LYS A 138 13.18 -5.89 13.52
N ASP A 139 14.21 -6.72 13.32
CA ASP A 139 14.82 -6.99 12.02
C ASP A 139 14.59 -8.45 11.56
N TYR A 140 13.86 -9.26 12.33
CA TYR A 140 13.37 -10.57 11.88
C TYR A 140 12.38 -10.46 10.71
N TYR A 141 11.54 -9.42 10.77
CA TYR A 141 10.71 -8.94 9.66
C TYR A 141 11.14 -7.51 9.29
N ASP A 142 10.89 -7.07 8.05
CA ASP A 142 11.16 -5.67 7.65
C ASP A 142 9.90 -4.80 7.59
N GLY A 143 9.54 -4.20 6.46
CA GLY A 143 8.35 -3.34 6.35
C GLY A 143 7.04 -4.11 6.12
N LEU A 144 5.91 -3.63 6.65
CA LEU A 144 4.60 -4.07 6.14
C LEU A 144 4.33 -3.45 4.78
N LEU A 145 4.46 -2.12 4.66
CA LEU A 145 4.10 -1.40 3.45
C LEU A 145 5.05 -0.23 3.21
N ASP A 146 6.05 -0.42 2.36
CA ASP A 146 7.06 0.60 2.09
C ASP A 146 6.83 1.24 0.70
N LEU A 147 6.85 2.57 0.64
CA LEU A 147 6.77 3.36 -0.60
C LEU A 147 8.04 4.22 -0.74
N THR A 148 8.88 3.87 -1.69
CA THR A 148 10.26 4.40 -1.76
C THR A 148 10.63 4.71 -3.21
N HIS A 149 11.73 5.42 -3.43
CA HIS A 149 12.20 5.73 -4.79
C HIS A 149 11.17 6.53 -5.59
N GLY A 150 10.83 7.74 -5.14
CA GLY A 150 10.05 8.68 -5.96
C GLY A 150 8.59 8.25 -6.26
N VAL A 151 8.00 7.34 -5.48
CA VAL A 151 6.62 6.85 -5.70
C VAL A 151 5.60 7.98 -5.75
N TYR A 152 4.85 8.04 -6.85
CA TYR A 152 3.92 9.15 -7.13
C TYR A 152 2.50 8.65 -7.39
N ALA A 153 1.50 9.38 -6.88
CA ALA A 153 0.08 9.03 -7.02
C ALA A 153 -0.22 7.60 -6.50
N ALA A 154 0.26 7.31 -5.28
CA ALA A 154 -0.08 6.08 -4.58
C ALA A 154 -1.07 6.34 -3.44
N SER A 155 -2.05 5.44 -3.28
CA SER A 155 -3.04 5.52 -2.21
C SER A 155 -3.13 4.20 -1.46
N VAL A 156 -3.14 4.28 -0.13
CA VAL A 156 -3.41 3.17 0.79
C VAL A 156 -4.69 3.50 1.54
N THR A 157 -5.75 2.73 1.29
CA THR A 157 -7.08 3.02 1.85
C THR A 157 -7.76 1.84 2.50
N ASN A 158 -8.62 2.08 3.49
CA ASN A 158 -9.44 1.05 4.15
C ASN A 158 -8.66 -0.19 4.61
N SER A 159 -7.37 -0.05 4.91
CA SER A 159 -6.47 -1.16 5.18
C SER A 159 -6.18 -1.28 6.68
N TYR A 160 -5.83 -2.48 7.12
CA TYR A 160 -5.52 -2.79 8.51
C TYR A 160 -4.07 -3.23 8.63
N LEU A 161 -3.23 -2.39 9.25
CA LEU A 161 -1.82 -2.68 9.50
C LEU A 161 -1.65 -2.90 11.00
N HIS A 162 -1.16 -4.06 11.39
CA HIS A 162 -1.08 -4.40 12.80
C HIS A 162 0.01 -5.41 13.20
N ASP A 163 0.26 -5.49 14.50
CA ASP A 163 1.12 -6.51 15.14
C ASP A 163 2.49 -6.64 14.47
N HIS A 164 3.23 -5.53 14.38
CA HIS A 164 4.49 -5.49 13.63
C HIS A 164 5.46 -4.38 14.10
N TRP A 165 6.76 -4.56 13.85
CA TRP A 165 7.79 -3.62 14.30
C TRP A 165 7.92 -2.35 13.46
N LYS A 166 7.91 -2.46 12.12
CA LYS A 166 8.11 -1.36 11.16
C LYS A 166 6.94 -1.30 10.18
N ALA A 167 5.97 -0.42 10.41
CA ALA A 167 4.74 -0.46 9.61
C ALA A 167 4.94 0.05 8.18
N SER A 168 5.18 1.35 7.99
CA SER A 168 5.26 1.93 6.66
C SER A 168 6.31 3.04 6.52
N LEU A 169 7.36 2.74 5.76
CA LEU A 169 8.38 3.70 5.35
C LEU A 169 7.97 4.43 4.07
N VAL A 170 8.11 5.75 4.06
CA VAL A 170 7.91 6.62 2.90
C VAL A 170 9.16 7.44 2.66
N GLY A 171 9.97 7.04 1.68
CA GLY A 171 11.33 7.56 1.46
C GLY A 171 12.37 6.87 2.35
N HIS A 172 13.36 6.24 1.72
CA HIS A 172 14.18 5.18 2.37
C HIS A 172 15.52 5.66 2.93
N SER A 173 16.05 6.77 2.44
CA SER A 173 17.41 7.21 2.75
C SER A 173 17.50 8.72 2.77
N ASP A 174 18.17 9.27 3.79
CA ASP A 174 18.46 10.70 3.93
C ASP A 174 19.34 11.22 2.76
N SER A 175 19.97 10.32 2.01
CA SER A 175 20.82 10.65 0.85
C SER A 175 20.06 10.63 -0.49
N ASN A 176 18.75 10.32 -0.50
CA ASN A 176 17.97 10.12 -1.72
C ASN A 176 17.02 11.29 -2.06
N GLU A 177 17.34 12.48 -1.55
CA GLU A 177 16.50 13.67 -1.67
C GLU A 177 16.09 14.01 -3.12
N SER A 178 17.02 13.87 -4.08
CA SER A 178 16.77 14.24 -5.48
C SER A 178 15.63 13.44 -6.13
N GLU A 179 15.44 12.20 -5.70
CA GLU A 179 14.38 11.33 -6.17
C GLU A 179 13.13 11.45 -5.29
N ASP A 180 13.30 11.41 -3.96
CA ASP A 180 12.20 11.25 -3.02
C ASP A 180 11.37 12.51 -2.80
N LYS A 181 11.84 13.70 -3.24
CA LYS A 181 11.00 14.92 -3.32
C LYS A 181 9.75 14.75 -4.18
N ALA A 182 9.80 13.84 -5.17
CA ALA A 182 8.67 13.55 -6.05
C ALA A 182 7.59 12.69 -5.36
N ILE A 183 7.87 12.11 -4.19
CA ILE A 183 6.94 11.20 -3.53
C ILE A 183 5.62 11.92 -3.21
N GLN A 184 4.51 11.32 -3.63
CA GLN A 184 3.15 11.75 -3.30
C GLN A 184 2.28 10.55 -2.96
N VAL A 185 1.90 10.44 -1.69
CA VAL A 185 1.13 9.29 -1.17
C VAL A 185 -0.06 9.74 -0.33
N THR A 186 -1.13 8.96 -0.37
CA THR A 186 -2.32 9.17 0.44
C THR A 186 -2.58 7.98 1.36
N TYR A 187 -2.84 8.24 2.64
CA TYR A 187 -3.39 7.26 3.58
C TYR A 187 -4.75 7.72 4.06
N ALA A 188 -5.78 6.93 3.84
CA ALA A 188 -7.11 7.25 4.33
C ALA A 188 -7.92 6.05 4.84
N PHE A 189 -8.69 6.25 5.90
CA PHE A 189 -9.59 5.22 6.45
C PHE A 189 -8.88 3.94 6.91
N ASN A 190 -7.58 4.01 7.15
CA ASN A 190 -6.81 2.86 7.60
C ASN A 190 -6.89 2.72 9.11
N LYS A 191 -6.76 1.49 9.57
CA LYS A 191 -6.57 1.14 10.97
C LYS A 191 -5.12 0.75 11.21
N TRP A 192 -4.50 1.38 12.20
CA TRP A 192 -3.12 1.15 12.62
C TRP A 192 -3.15 0.67 14.07
N GLN A 193 -2.69 -0.55 14.36
CA GLN A 193 -2.83 -1.12 15.70
C GLN A 193 -1.65 -1.99 16.12
N ASN A 194 -1.20 -1.87 17.36
CA ASN A 194 -0.04 -2.60 17.88
C ASN A 194 1.18 -2.57 16.92
N LEU A 195 1.60 -1.35 16.53
CA LEU A 195 2.78 -1.12 15.69
C LEU A 195 3.84 -0.35 16.48
N ASN A 196 5.09 -0.78 16.41
CA ASN A 196 6.18 -0.13 17.15
C ASN A 196 6.66 1.17 16.48
N SER A 197 6.74 1.22 15.15
CA SER A 197 7.28 2.38 14.43
C SER A 197 6.72 2.55 13.01
N ARG A 198 7.01 3.72 12.42
CA ARG A 198 6.68 4.08 11.04
C ARG A 198 5.19 4.12 10.73
N THR A 199 4.42 5.00 11.38
CA THR A 199 2.94 5.04 11.28
C THR A 199 2.35 6.29 10.59
N PRO A 200 2.61 6.56 9.30
CA PRO A 200 3.80 6.21 8.51
C PRO A 200 5.02 7.07 8.91
N SER A 201 6.19 6.77 8.31
CA SER A 201 7.43 7.56 8.44
C SER A 201 7.80 8.20 7.10
N PHE A 202 7.77 9.53 7.01
CA PHE A 202 8.08 10.31 5.81
C PHE A 202 9.48 10.89 5.79
N ARG A 203 10.09 10.89 4.61
CA ARG A 203 11.26 11.68 4.20
C ARG A 203 10.99 12.35 2.86
N PHE A 204 11.31 13.65 2.75
CA PHE A 204 11.21 14.54 1.56
C PHE A 204 9.83 14.70 0.92
N GLY A 205 9.14 13.59 0.66
CA GLY A 205 7.86 13.51 -0.02
C GLY A 205 6.68 14.12 0.73
N HIS A 206 5.53 14.07 0.07
CA HIS A 206 4.28 14.61 0.56
C HIS A 206 3.27 13.50 0.84
N GLY A 207 2.77 13.48 2.07
CA GLY A 207 1.69 12.63 2.53
C GLY A 207 0.38 13.40 2.70
N HIS A 208 -0.72 12.85 2.21
CA HIS A 208 -2.07 13.25 2.63
C HIS A 208 -2.61 12.16 3.56
N ILE A 209 -2.82 12.48 4.84
CA ILE A 209 -3.19 11.52 5.87
C ILE A 209 -4.53 11.92 6.46
N PHE A 210 -5.62 11.25 6.15
CA PHE A 210 -6.91 11.68 6.69
C PHE A 210 -7.85 10.54 7.09
N ASN A 211 -8.64 10.78 8.13
CA ASN A 211 -9.65 9.84 8.65
C ASN A 211 -9.07 8.44 8.97
N ASN A 212 -7.83 8.36 9.44
CA ASN A 212 -7.25 7.11 9.90
C ASN A 212 -7.48 6.93 11.41
N TYR A 213 -7.55 5.68 11.86
CA TYR A 213 -7.65 5.31 13.27
C TYR A 213 -6.33 4.68 13.73
N PHE A 214 -5.63 5.35 14.65
CA PHE A 214 -4.38 4.88 15.24
C PHE A 214 -4.61 4.44 16.68
N ASN A 215 -4.69 3.13 16.87
CA ASN A 215 -4.78 2.48 18.18
C ASN A 215 -3.43 1.86 18.57
N ASN A 216 -2.40 2.70 18.64
CA ASN A 216 -1.03 2.30 18.98
C ASN A 216 -0.60 2.91 20.31
N VAL A 217 0.13 2.14 21.11
CA VAL A 217 0.83 2.65 22.28
C VAL A 217 2.23 3.07 21.83
N PHE A 218 2.43 4.37 21.70
CA PHE A 218 3.65 5.00 21.18
C PHE A 218 4.80 5.03 22.23
N GLU A 219 5.11 3.88 22.86
CA GLU A 219 5.98 3.85 24.04
C GLU A 219 7.41 4.36 23.78
N SER A 220 7.96 4.08 22.60
CA SER A 220 9.32 4.48 22.21
C SER A 220 9.38 5.59 21.16
N VAL A 221 8.25 5.94 20.53
CA VAL A 221 8.18 6.92 19.43
C VAL A 221 7.14 7.98 19.76
N LYS A 222 7.54 9.10 20.35
CA LYS A 222 6.61 10.14 20.88
C LYS A 222 5.64 10.76 19.87
N LYS A 223 5.77 10.48 18.57
CA LYS A 223 4.97 11.08 17.51
C LYS A 223 4.19 10.02 16.74
N PRO A 224 2.86 10.17 16.59
CA PRO A 224 2.04 9.18 15.90
C PRO A 224 2.28 9.14 14.40
N LEU A 225 2.76 10.24 13.82
CA LEU A 225 3.28 10.32 12.46
C LEU A 225 4.70 10.86 12.51
N TYR A 226 5.61 10.22 11.78
CA TYR A 226 7.01 10.58 11.77
C TYR A 226 7.35 11.29 10.46
N SER A 227 7.99 12.46 10.56
CA SER A 227 8.46 13.20 9.40
C SER A 227 9.83 13.78 9.67
N THR A 228 10.79 13.49 8.79
CA THR A 228 12.16 14.02 8.81
C THR A 228 12.55 14.55 7.45
N ASP A 229 13.67 15.28 7.38
CA ASP A 229 14.32 15.68 6.12
C ASP A 229 13.37 16.39 5.15
N ASN A 230 12.58 17.33 5.68
CA ASN A 230 11.54 18.02 4.91
C ASN A 230 10.51 17.07 4.27
N GLY A 231 10.19 15.95 4.91
CA GLY A 231 8.95 15.23 4.66
C GLY A 231 7.76 16.07 5.13
N TYR A 232 6.67 16.04 4.38
CA TYR A 232 5.46 16.77 4.69
C TYR A 232 4.27 15.82 4.84
N ALA A 233 3.41 16.10 5.81
CA ALA A 233 2.13 15.41 5.91
C ALA A 233 1.01 16.41 6.22
N ASN A 234 0.07 16.54 5.28
CA ASN A 234 -1.17 17.28 5.50
C ASN A 234 -2.19 16.32 6.10
N GLU A 235 -2.58 16.59 7.35
CA GLU A 235 -3.38 15.66 8.14
C GLU A 235 -4.72 16.27 8.58
N SER A 236 -5.78 15.47 8.54
CA SER A 236 -7.11 15.89 9.00
C SER A 236 -7.99 14.71 9.43
N GLY A 237 -8.78 14.88 10.49
CA GLY A 237 -9.77 13.89 10.92
C GLY A 237 -9.19 12.55 11.41
N ASN A 238 -7.89 12.48 11.68
CA ASN A 238 -7.26 11.29 12.24
C ASN A 238 -7.51 11.20 13.74
N ASP A 239 -7.75 9.99 14.23
CA ASP A 239 -7.76 9.69 15.66
C ASP A 239 -6.43 9.05 16.05
N PHE A 240 -5.62 9.79 16.81
CA PHE A 240 -4.29 9.39 17.25
C PHE A 240 -4.26 8.74 18.64
N GLY A 241 -5.41 8.32 19.18
CA GLY A 241 -5.46 7.66 20.49
C GLY A 241 -5.06 8.59 21.65
N GLY A 242 -5.37 9.89 21.53
CA GLY A 242 -5.03 10.92 22.51
C GLY A 242 -3.66 11.58 22.33
N ALA A 243 -2.84 11.13 21.39
CA ALA A 243 -1.62 11.84 20.99
C ALA A 243 -1.93 12.99 20.01
N SER A 244 -1.05 13.99 19.94
CA SER A 244 -1.10 15.04 18.90
C SER A 244 0.01 14.81 17.87
N ASN A 245 -0.25 15.18 16.61
CA ASN A 245 0.75 15.15 15.56
C ASN A 245 1.38 16.54 15.34
N ALA A 246 2.67 16.56 15.01
CA ALA A 246 3.45 17.78 14.75
C ALA A 246 4.20 17.68 13.40
N ALA A 247 3.67 16.90 12.44
CA ALA A 247 4.23 16.83 11.10
C ALA A 247 4.26 18.21 10.46
N LEU A 248 5.31 18.48 9.68
CA LEU A 248 5.37 19.71 8.88
C LEU A 248 4.26 19.66 7.83
N THR A 249 3.44 20.71 7.80
CA THR A 249 2.46 20.94 6.74
C THR A 249 3.13 21.68 5.59
N SER A 250 2.83 21.31 4.34
CA SER A 250 3.32 22.08 3.20
C SER A 250 2.50 23.36 3.08
N LYS A 251 3.15 24.53 2.94
CA LYS A 251 2.46 25.82 2.73
C LYS A 251 1.81 25.97 1.35
N HIS A 252 1.98 24.99 0.48
CA HIS A 252 1.54 25.05 -0.90
C HIS A 252 0.75 23.79 -1.19
N TYR A 253 -0.56 23.96 -1.40
CA TYR A 253 -1.51 23.23 -2.27
C TYR A 253 -2.92 23.54 -1.75
N VAL A 254 -3.46 24.68 -2.21
CA VAL A 254 -4.90 24.94 -2.39
C VAL A 254 -5.18 24.70 -3.87
#